data_AF-I1BQV8-F1
#
_entry.id   AF-I1BQV8-F1
#
_cell.length_a   1.000
_cell.length_b   1.000
_cell.length_c   1.000
_cell.angle_alpha   90.00
_cell.angle_beta   90.00
_cell.angle_gamma   90.00
#
_symmetry.space_group_name_H-M   'P 1'
#
loop_
_entity.id
_entity.type
_entity.pdbx_description
1 polymer ?
#
loop_
_entity_poly.entity_id
_entity_poly.type
_entity_poly.pdbx_seq_one_letter_code
_entity_poly.pdbx_strand_id
1 'polypeptide(L)'
;MYLIEEFRTSQCCPSCENRSLTTFKRIPNSRPYQRRNNPEVICHGLLRCTNQNWKVTVQNISGVEELRERLWNRDLAACLNMIRIVRKLRLNDGIPERLQRARAERRGPTGRRTEENEE
;
A
#
# COMPACT_ATOMS: atom_id res chain seq x y z
N MET A 1 -8.27 -1.22 -22.81
CA MET A 1 -7.38 -0.71 -21.74
C MET A 1 -8.27 -0.41 -20.53
N TYR A 2 -7.98 -0.94 -19.34
CA TYR A 2 -8.75 -0.61 -18.12
C TYR A 2 -7.99 0.47 -17.35
N LEU A 3 -8.66 1.56 -16.98
CA LEU A 3 -8.12 2.53 -16.02
C LEU A 3 -8.35 1.95 -14.62
N ILE A 4 -7.27 1.59 -13.93
CA ILE A 4 -7.33 1.00 -12.59
C ILE A 4 -6.93 2.09 -11.60
N GLU A 5 -7.74 2.29 -10.57
CA GLU A 5 -7.35 3.15 -9.47
C GLU A 5 -6.35 2.44 -8.56
N GLU A 6 -5.19 3.05 -8.31
CA GLU A 6 -4.11 2.49 -7.50
C GLU A 6 -4.33 2.60 -5.97
N PHE A 7 -5.57 2.87 -5.53
CA PHE A 7 -5.87 3.18 -4.14
C PHE A 7 -5.44 2.05 -3.19
N ARG A 8 -4.51 2.37 -2.27
CA ARG A 8 -3.99 1.47 -1.23
C ARG A 8 -3.36 0.17 -1.74
N THR A 9 -3.09 0.03 -3.03
CA THR A 9 -2.50 -1.18 -3.63
C THR A 9 -1.14 -1.52 -3.03
N SER A 10 -0.35 -0.53 -2.63
CA SER A 10 0.95 -0.74 -1.95
C SER A 10 0.84 -0.98 -0.44
N GLN A 11 -0.35 -0.83 0.14
CA GLN A 11 -0.60 -0.99 1.59
C GLN A 11 -1.29 -2.32 1.92
N CYS A 12 -1.96 -2.93 0.94
CA CYS A 12 -2.61 -4.22 1.09
C CYS A 12 -1.64 -5.37 0.77
N CYS A 13 -1.59 -6.38 1.63
CA CYS A 13 -0.78 -7.56 1.40
C CYS A 13 -1.46 -8.46 0.34
N PRO A 14 -0.74 -8.84 -0.74
CA PRO A 14 -1.30 -9.71 -1.78
C PRO A 14 -1.70 -11.11 -1.28
N SER A 15 -1.02 -11.62 -0.24
CA SER A 15 -1.34 -12.94 0.32
C SER A 15 -2.48 -12.90 1.34
N CYS A 16 -2.37 -12.03 2.36
CA CYS A 16 -3.35 -12.03 3.44
C CYS A 16 -4.56 -11.15 3.16
N GLU A 17 -4.55 -10.41 2.05
CA GLU A 17 -5.72 -9.67 1.59
C GLU A 17 -6.18 -8.60 2.61
N ASN A 18 -5.28 -8.15 3.49
CA ASN A 18 -5.54 -7.12 4.49
C ASN A 18 -4.58 -5.94 4.32
N ARG A 19 -4.97 -4.78 4.86
CA ARG A 19 -4.10 -3.59 4.93
C ARG A 19 -3.06 -3.75 6.05
N SER A 20 -2.14 -4.69 5.86
CA SER A 20 -1.16 -5.11 6.86
C SER A 20 0.29 -4.86 6.45
N LEU A 21 0.54 -4.21 5.30
CA LEU A 21 1.89 -3.90 4.88
C LEU A 21 2.41 -2.64 5.56
N THR A 22 3.58 -2.74 6.20
CA THR A 22 4.24 -1.65 6.90
C THR A 22 5.73 -1.56 6.55
N THR A 23 6.28 -0.36 6.55
CA THR A 23 7.74 -0.16 6.47
C THR A 23 8.39 -0.51 7.80
N PHE A 24 9.55 -1.13 7.77
CA PHE A 24 10.25 -1.56 8.98
C PHE A 24 11.76 -1.37 8.92
N LYS A 25 12.36 -1.53 7.73
CA LYS A 25 13.81 -1.48 7.56
C LYS A 25 14.29 -0.04 7.53
N ARG A 26 15.25 0.29 8.39
CA ARG A 26 16.07 1.51 8.28
C ARG A 26 17.39 1.13 7.59
N ILE A 27 17.88 2.03 6.75
CA ILE A 27 19.15 1.87 6.02
C ILE A 27 19.99 3.13 6.20
N PRO A 28 21.32 3.06 6.07
CA PRO A 28 22.15 4.26 6.01
C PRO A 28 21.62 5.20 4.93
N ASN A 29 21.63 6.50 5.22
CA ASN A 29 21.15 7.50 4.27
C ASN A 29 21.96 7.37 2.97
N SER A 30 21.26 7.14 1.86
CA SER A 30 21.86 6.97 0.55
C SER A 30 22.61 8.21 0.09
N ARG A 31 22.30 9.38 0.67
CA ARG A 31 22.95 10.66 0.41
C ARG A 31 24.10 10.87 1.41
N PRO A 32 25.37 10.65 1.03
CA PRO A 32 26.49 10.63 1.98
C PRO A 32 26.65 11.94 2.74
N TYR A 33 26.47 13.08 2.06
CA TYR A 33 26.55 14.42 2.65
C TYR A 33 25.46 14.69 3.70
N GLN A 34 24.34 13.95 3.67
CA GLN A 34 23.27 14.09 4.66
C GLN A 34 23.49 13.21 5.89
N ARG A 35 24.41 12.24 5.85
CA ARG A 35 24.59 11.25 6.93
C ARG A 35 24.99 11.89 8.26
N ARG A 36 25.65 13.04 8.24
CA ARG A 36 26.02 13.78 9.46
C ARG A 36 24.79 14.18 10.28
N ASN A 37 23.74 14.66 9.62
CA ASN A 37 22.54 15.18 10.29
C ASN A 37 21.38 14.16 10.27
N ASN A 38 21.33 13.32 9.23
CA ASN A 38 20.31 12.31 9.00
C ASN A 38 21.01 10.99 8.62
N PRO A 39 21.57 10.23 9.58
CA PRO A 39 22.41 9.07 9.32
C PRO A 39 21.66 7.89 8.71
N GLU A 40 20.38 7.74 9.04
CA GLU A 40 19.55 6.62 8.61
C GLU A 40 18.20 7.10 8.08
N VAL A 41 17.69 6.39 7.07
CA VAL A 41 16.39 6.65 6.43
C VAL A 41 15.56 5.38 6.38
N ILE A 42 14.24 5.53 6.34
CA ILE A 42 13.33 4.39 6.17
C ILE A 42 13.43 3.87 4.73
N CYS A 43 13.62 2.56 4.57
CA CYS A 43 13.55 1.90 3.27
C CYS A 43 12.08 1.72 2.90
N HIS A 44 11.57 2.58 2.01
CA HIS A 44 10.17 2.53 1.59
C HIS A 44 9.86 1.37 0.64
N GLY A 45 10.85 0.89 -0.13
CA GLY A 45 10.67 -0.19 -1.10
C GLY A 45 10.48 -1.58 -0.51
N LEU A 46 10.78 -1.78 0.78
CA LEU A 46 10.64 -3.07 1.47
C LEU A 46 9.61 -2.98 2.58
N LEU A 47 8.60 -3.86 2.49
CA LEU A 47 7.46 -3.92 3.40
C LEU A 47 7.41 -5.27 4.11
N ARG A 48 6.87 -5.29 5.32
CA ARG A 48 6.51 -6.50 6.05
C ARG A 48 5.00 -6.61 6.23
N CYS A 49 4.47 -7.82 6.16
CA CYS A 49 3.10 -8.13 6.52
C CYS A 49 2.98 -8.36 8.03
N THR A 50 2.17 -7.55 8.72
CA THR A 50 1.95 -7.65 10.17
C THR A 50 0.88 -8.68 10.56
N ASN A 51 0.20 -9.30 9.59
CA ASN A 51 -0.82 -10.30 9.86
C ASN A 51 -0.17 -11.61 10.35
N GLN A 52 -0.44 -11.98 11.60
CA GLN A 52 0.15 -13.15 12.26
C GLN A 52 -0.23 -14.49 11.62
N ASN A 53 -1.41 -14.56 10.99
CA ASN A 53 -1.89 -15.79 10.34
C ASN A 53 -1.18 -16.06 8.99
N TRP A 54 -0.38 -15.10 8.51
CA TRP A 54 0.28 -15.17 7.20
C TRP A 54 1.80 -15.06 7.30
N LYS A 55 2.34 -15.56 8.42
CA LYS A 55 3.78 -15.80 8.54
C LYS A 55 4.22 -16.91 7.58
N VAL A 56 5.50 -16.89 7.25
CA VAL A 56 6.16 -17.90 6.42
C VAL A 56 7.05 -18.75 7.31
N THR A 57 6.97 -20.07 7.14
CA THR A 57 7.95 -20.99 7.71
C THR A 57 9.24 -20.86 6.95
N VAL A 58 10.33 -20.63 7.66
CA VAL A 58 11.70 -20.62 7.12
C VAL A 58 12.55 -21.58 7.94
N GLN A 59 13.49 -22.25 7.29
CA GLN A 59 14.51 -23.03 7.99
C GLN A 59 15.69 -22.12 8.30
N ASN A 60 16.12 -22.11 9.55
CA ASN A 60 17.35 -21.40 9.94
C ASN A 60 18.60 -22.25 9.65
N ILE A 61 19.78 -21.69 9.88
CA ILE A 61 21.07 -22.35 9.59
C ILE A 61 21.23 -23.65 10.39
N SER A 62 20.61 -23.75 11.56
CA SER A 62 20.57 -24.96 12.39
C SER A 62 19.50 -25.98 11.98
N GLY A 63 18.78 -25.75 10.87
CA GLY A 63 17.72 -26.65 10.38
C GLY A 63 16.41 -26.59 11.18
N VAL A 64 16.28 -25.64 12.11
CA VAL A 64 15.07 -25.45 12.92
C VAL A 64 14.09 -24.57 12.15
N GLU A 65 12.83 -24.99 12.11
CA GLU A 65 11.75 -24.21 11.51
C GLU A 65 11.36 -23.01 12.39
N GLU A 66 11.28 -21.84 11.77
CA GLU A 66 10.90 -20.59 12.41
C GLU A 66 9.82 -19.87 11.59
N LEU A 67 8.83 -19.30 12.27
CA LEU A 67 7.81 -18.47 11.63
C LEU A 67 8.27 -17.02 11.54
N ARG A 68 8.39 -16.50 10.30
CA ARG A 68 8.77 -15.12 10.04
C ARG A 68 7.68 -14.33 9.32
N GLU A 69 7.73 -13.02 9.50
CA GLU A 69 6.85 -12.10 8.77
C GLU A 69 7.12 -12.19 7.27
N ARG A 70 6.06 -12.24 6.46
CA ARG A 70 6.22 -12.22 5.00
C ARG A 70 6.68 -10.84 4.54
N LEU A 71 7.76 -10.81 3.77
CA LEU A 71 8.30 -9.58 3.19
C LEU A 71 7.81 -9.37 1.76
N TRP A 72 7.64 -8.11 1.38
CA TRP A 72 7.20 -7.69 0.07
C TRP A 72 8.03 -6.53 -0.44
N ASN A 73 8.46 -6.59 -1.71
CA ASN A 73 8.79 -5.38 -2.44
C ASN A 73 7.49 -4.57 -2.65
N ARG A 74 7.54 -3.25 -2.40
CA ARG A 74 6.38 -2.36 -2.46
C ARG A 74 5.71 -2.38 -3.84
N ASP A 75 6.51 -2.29 -4.90
CA ASP A 75 6.01 -2.22 -6.28
C ASP A 75 5.43 -3.56 -6.71
N LEU A 76 6.08 -4.66 -6.33
CA LEU A 76 5.54 -6.00 -6.56
C LEU A 76 4.19 -6.19 -5.87
N ALA A 77 4.05 -5.76 -4.62
CA ALA A 77 2.76 -5.83 -3.92
C ALA A 77 1.69 -4.99 -4.62
N ALA A 78 2.02 -3.77 -5.04
CA ALA A 78 1.10 -2.91 -5.79
C ALA A 78 0.67 -3.55 -7.11
N CYS A 79 1.62 -4.07 -7.90
CA CYS A 79 1.36 -4.76 -9.16
C CYS A 79 0.45 -5.98 -8.99
N LEU A 80 0.70 -6.82 -7.99
CA LEU A 80 -0.15 -7.99 -7.72
C LEU A 80 -1.58 -7.58 -7.34
N ASN A 81 -1.74 -6.52 -6.56
CA ASN A 81 -3.06 -5.99 -6.22
C ASN A 81 -3.77 -5.39 -7.44
N MET A 82 -3.08 -4.66 -8.31
CA MET A 82 -3.65 -4.16 -9.58
C MET A 82 -4.10 -5.31 -10.49
N ILE A 83 -3.27 -6.35 -10.64
CA ILE A 83 -3.64 -7.56 -11.40
C ILE A 83 -4.90 -8.21 -10.80
N ARG A 84 -5.00 -8.27 -9.46
CA ARG A 84 -6.18 -8.81 -8.78
C ARG A 84 -7.43 -7.97 -9.06
N ILE A 85 -7.32 -6.64 -9.09
CA ILE A 85 -8.43 -5.75 -9.48
C ILE A 85 -8.86 -6.06 -10.92
N VAL A 86 -7.93 -6.13 -11.88
CA VAL A 86 -8.26 -6.43 -13.28
C VAL A 86 -8.96 -7.77 -13.42
N ARG A 87 -8.47 -8.80 -12.71
CA ARG A 87 -9.09 -10.14 -12.73
C ARG A 87 -10.52 -10.10 -12.19
N LYS A 88 -10.75 -9.40 -11.08
CA LYS A 88 -12.09 -9.27 -10.50
C LYS A 88 -13.04 -8.47 -11.39
N LEU A 89 -12.57 -7.39 -12.01
CA LEU A 89 -13.34 -6.64 -13.00
C LEU A 89 -13.71 -7.49 -14.22
N ARG A 90 -12.81 -8.33 -14.72
CA ARG A 90 -13.10 -9.27 -15.83
C ARG A 90 -14.14 -10.33 -15.46
N LEU A 91 -14.24 -10.68 -14.18
CA LEU A 91 -15.23 -11.62 -13.64
C LEU A 91 -16.55 -10.95 -13.23
N ASN A 92 -16.70 -9.63 -13.44
CA ASN A 92 -17.83 -8.82 -12.99
C ASN A 92 -18.01 -8.76 -11.45
N ASP A 93 -16.97 -9.09 -10.68
CA ASP A 93 -16.95 -9.08 -9.20
C ASP A 93 -16.65 -7.68 -8.61
N GLY A 94 -16.49 -6.65 -9.45
CA GLY A 94 -16.11 -5.30 -9.03
C GLY A 94 -14.69 -5.19 -8.44
N ILE A 95 -14.37 -4.05 -7.82
CA ILE A 95 -13.09 -3.82 -7.14
C ILE A 95 -13.20 -4.37 -5.71
N PRO A 96 -12.22 -5.09 -5.15
CA PRO A 96 -12.26 -5.51 -3.75
C PRO A 96 -12.40 -4.31 -2.79
N GLU A 97 -13.32 -4.39 -1.81
CA GLU A 97 -13.70 -3.29 -0.90
C GLU A 97 -12.49 -2.55 -0.29
N ARG A 98 -11.50 -3.27 0.23
CA ARG A 98 -10.29 -2.69 0.83
C ARG A 98 -9.43 -1.84 -0.12
N LEU A 99 -9.57 -2.07 -1.43
CA LEU A 99 -8.92 -1.34 -2.52
C LEU A 99 -9.84 -0.27 -3.13
N GLN A 100 -11.10 -0.18 -2.66
CA GLN A 100 -12.00 0.89 -3.06
C GLN A 100 -11.72 2.14 -2.23
N ARG A 101 -11.80 3.31 -2.89
CA ARG A 101 -11.89 4.58 -2.19
C ARG A 101 -13.31 4.73 -1.63
N ALA A 102 -13.43 5.17 -0.38
CA ALA A 102 -14.72 5.65 0.11
C ALA A 102 -15.20 6.76 -0.82
N ARG A 103 -16.39 6.60 -1.41
CA ARG A 103 -16.99 7.68 -2.20
C ARG A 103 -17.26 8.81 -1.22
N ALA A 104 -16.57 9.94 -1.38
CA ALA A 104 -17.06 11.17 -0.78
C ALA A 104 -18.47 11.38 -1.31
N GLU A 105 -19.46 11.54 -0.42
CA GLU A 105 -20.74 12.10 -0.82
C GLU A 105 -20.43 13.34 -1.66
N ARG A 106 -20.94 13.38 -2.89
CA ARG A 106 -20.77 14.54 -3.76
C ARG A 106 -21.37 15.71 -2.99
N ARG A 107 -20.53 16.55 -2.36
CA ARG A 107 -20.99 17.82 -1.83
C ARG A 107 -21.61 18.55 -3.01
N GLY A 108 -22.92 18.76 -2.94
CA GLY A 108 -23.66 19.50 -3.96
C GLY A 108 -22.99 20.85 -4.21
N PRO A 109 -23.24 21.48 -5.36
CA PRO A 109 -22.57 22.72 -5.71
C PRO A 109 -22.85 23.75 -4.61
N THR A 110 -21.80 24.17 -3.91
CA THR A 110 -21.85 25.30 -2.98
C THR A 110 -22.29 26.52 -3.78
N GLY A 111 -23.48 27.02 -3.46
CA GLY A 111 -24.08 28.18 -4.11
C GLY A 111 -23.08 29.33 -4.18
N ARG A 112 -22.88 29.83 -5.39
CA ARG A 112 -22.12 31.04 -5.69
C ARG A 112 -22.84 32.21 -4.98
N ARG A 113 -22.19 32.85 -4.00
CA ARG A 113 -22.65 34.15 -3.48
C ARG A 113 -22.63 35.14 -4.63
N THR A 114 -23.79 35.63 -5.05
CA THR A 114 -23.91 36.89 -5.78
C THR A 114 -23.63 38.00 -4.77
N GLU A 115 -22.43 38.56 -4.83
CA GLU A 115 -22.21 39.93 -4.36
C GLU A 115 -22.60 40.83 -5.53
N GLU A 116 -23.84 41.33 -5.50
CA GLU A 116 -24.24 42.50 -6.28
C GLU A 116 -23.87 43.73 -5.46
N ASN A 117 -22.82 44.41 -5.89
CA ASN A 117 -22.54 45.80 -5.53
C ASN A 117 -22.88 46.70 -6.72
N GLU A 118 -23.16 47.96 -6.39
CA GLU A 118 -23.31 49.16 -7.24
C GLU A 118 -24.76 49.55 -7.60
N GLU A 119 -25.39 50.36 -6.74
CA GLU A 119 -25.50 51.83 -6.94
C GLU A 119 -25.71 52.56 -5.61
#